data_AF-A0A957W9H7-F1
#
_entry.id   AF-A0A957W9H7-F1
#
_cell.length_a   1.000
_cell.length_b   1.000
_cell.length_c   1.000
_cell.angle_alpha   90.00
_cell.angle_beta   90.00
_cell.angle_gamma   90.00
#
_symmetry.space_group_name_H-M   'P 1'
#
loop_
_entity.id
_entity.type
_entity.pdbx_description
1 polymer ?
#
loop_
_entity_poly.entity_id
_entity_poly.type
_entity_poly.pdbx_seq_one_letter_code
_entity_poly.pdbx_strand_id
1 'polypeptide(L)'
;AQLVDHEGHLYAGQDNLHPGGLPTTDWPPWGFVRDSHVVRVPPGTPPGDYFLTTGLYDPATWQRLPVLTGGDSGWPDVIAIPVTVEQPARQPTLPELNIVWPQSVDFNDDLHLFGATPERDTIIRNDFLRLALFWEAKQNPQVNYSIAVRLLDEQNTTGLEQSGAPSHGRYPTRHWSSGERVRDNHAFWIPADFPVGRYRLQVQLLDEVGQPASQWIDLGTMTTVE
;
A
#
# COMPACT_ATOMS: atom_id res chain seq x y z
N ALA A 1 -5.20 -13.42 7.00
CA ALA A 1 -5.84 -13.21 5.68
C ALA A 1 -5.42 -11.84 5.12
N GLN A 2 -5.07 -11.78 3.84
CA GLN A 2 -4.50 -10.59 3.19
C GLN A 2 -5.22 -10.31 1.87
N LEU A 3 -5.46 -9.05 1.53
CA LEU A 3 -5.85 -8.60 0.21
C LEU A 3 -4.59 -8.12 -0.50
N VAL A 4 -4.21 -8.85 -1.56
CA VAL A 4 -3.03 -8.56 -2.36
C VAL A 4 -3.41 -8.43 -3.82
N ASP A 5 -2.57 -7.79 -4.60
CA ASP A 5 -2.67 -7.83 -6.06
C ASP A 5 -1.98 -9.07 -6.66
N HIS A 6 -1.97 -9.18 -7.99
CA HIS A 6 -1.37 -10.30 -8.70
C HIS A 6 0.17 -10.40 -8.59
N GLU A 7 0.85 -9.31 -8.20
CA GLU A 7 2.30 -9.27 -7.93
C GLU A 7 2.60 -9.50 -6.45
N GLY A 8 1.57 -9.61 -5.60
CA GLY A 8 1.67 -9.84 -4.17
C GLY A 8 1.77 -8.58 -3.31
N HIS A 9 1.58 -7.36 -3.85
CA HIS A 9 1.60 -6.16 -2.98
C HIS A 9 0.35 -6.09 -2.12
N LEU A 10 0.57 -5.84 -0.82
CA LEU A 10 -0.46 -5.81 0.21
C LEU A 10 -1.27 -4.51 0.19
N TYR A 11 -2.60 -4.64 0.20
CA TYR A 11 -3.54 -3.52 0.34
C TYR A 11 -4.24 -3.50 1.70
N ALA A 12 -4.56 -4.66 2.24
CA ALA A 12 -5.13 -4.82 3.58
C ALA A 12 -4.79 -6.21 4.12
N GLY A 13 -4.72 -6.34 5.44
CA GLY A 13 -4.46 -7.63 6.07
C GLY A 13 -5.01 -7.68 7.48
N GLN A 14 -5.31 -8.90 7.92
CA GLN A 14 -5.65 -9.22 9.29
C GLN A 14 -5.02 -10.56 9.63
N ASP A 15 -4.23 -10.60 10.69
CA ASP A 15 -3.65 -11.84 11.21
C ASP A 15 -4.31 -12.21 12.54
N ASN A 16 -4.33 -13.51 12.82
CA ASN A 16 -4.86 -14.04 14.07
C ASN A 16 -3.92 -15.13 14.59
N LEU A 17 -3.42 -14.97 15.82
CA LEU A 17 -2.49 -15.92 16.43
C LEU A 17 -3.18 -17.24 16.81
N HIS A 18 -4.50 -17.21 17.01
CA HIS A 18 -5.30 -18.37 17.41
C HIS A 18 -6.49 -18.53 16.47
N PRO A 19 -6.29 -19.16 15.29
CA PRO A 19 -7.36 -19.28 14.31
C PRO A 19 -8.52 -20.13 14.87
N GLY A 20 -9.74 -19.60 14.76
CA GLY A 20 -10.93 -20.21 15.37
C GLY A 20 -11.00 -20.06 16.89
N GLY A 21 -10.16 -19.20 17.48
CA GLY A 21 -10.13 -18.93 18.92
C GLY A 21 -9.43 -20.00 19.76
N LEU A 22 -8.74 -20.95 19.11
CA LEU A 22 -8.03 -22.05 19.75
C LEU A 22 -6.59 -22.12 19.24
N PRO A 23 -5.61 -22.48 20.09
CA PRO A 23 -4.31 -22.93 19.63
C PRO A 23 -4.48 -24.10 18.64
N THR A 24 -3.63 -24.16 17.62
CA THR A 24 -3.66 -25.24 16.63
C THR A 24 -3.39 -26.62 17.25
N THR A 25 -2.80 -26.69 18.45
CA THR A 25 -2.63 -27.91 19.26
C THR A 25 -3.93 -28.48 19.79
N ASP A 26 -4.97 -27.66 19.90
CA ASP A 26 -6.26 -28.02 20.50
C ASP A 26 -7.32 -28.32 19.43
N TRP A 27 -6.91 -28.34 18.16
CA TRP A 27 -7.81 -28.64 17.06
C TRP A 27 -8.20 -30.12 17.07
N PRO A 28 -9.50 -30.43 16.86
CA PRO A 28 -9.94 -31.82 16.80
C PRO A 28 -9.29 -32.52 15.61
N PRO A 29 -8.66 -33.70 15.82
CA PRO A 29 -8.17 -34.51 14.73
C PRO A 29 -9.29 -34.80 13.72
N TRP A 30 -9.03 -34.57 12.44
CA TRP A 30 -9.98 -34.81 11.34
C TRP A 30 -11.27 -33.95 11.37
N GLY A 31 -11.32 -32.91 12.21
CA GLY A 31 -12.41 -31.94 12.26
C GLY A 31 -12.09 -30.64 11.52
N PHE A 32 -13.12 -29.81 11.28
CA PHE A 32 -12.96 -28.48 10.72
C PHE A 32 -13.04 -27.42 11.83
N VAL A 33 -12.08 -26.50 11.85
CA VAL A 33 -12.12 -25.28 12.68
C VAL A 33 -12.46 -24.11 11.77
N ARG A 34 -13.56 -23.42 12.08
CA ARG A 34 -13.95 -22.21 11.36
C ARG A 34 -13.24 -21.02 11.97
N ASP A 35 -12.33 -20.40 11.21
CA ASP A 35 -11.87 -19.04 11.49
C ASP A 35 -12.55 -18.05 10.54
N SER A 36 -12.97 -16.90 11.06
CA SER A 36 -13.69 -15.90 10.28
C SER A 36 -12.91 -14.59 10.30
N HIS A 37 -12.44 -14.15 9.13
CA HIS A 37 -11.74 -12.89 8.96
C HIS A 37 -12.62 -11.87 8.26
N VAL A 38 -12.53 -10.61 8.69
CA VAL A 38 -13.18 -9.49 8.01
C VAL A 38 -12.09 -8.63 7.41
N VAL A 39 -11.79 -8.86 6.13
CA VAL A 39 -10.86 -8.02 5.37
C VAL A 39 -11.66 -6.88 4.75
N ARG A 40 -11.46 -5.67 5.30
CA ARG A 40 -12.09 -4.46 4.76
C ARG A 40 -11.22 -3.91 3.64
N VAL A 41 -11.82 -3.70 2.47
CA VAL A 41 -11.17 -2.98 1.37
C VAL A 41 -11.02 -1.51 1.79
N PRO A 42 -9.80 -0.95 1.82
CA PRO A 42 -9.60 0.44 2.18
C PRO A 42 -10.37 1.40 1.25
N PRO A 43 -10.96 2.48 1.78
CA PRO A 43 -11.56 3.51 0.94
C PRO A 43 -10.55 4.08 -0.07
N GLY A 44 -10.98 4.23 -1.32
CA GLY A 44 -10.16 4.70 -2.43
C GLY A 44 -9.29 3.61 -3.08
N THR A 45 -9.36 2.34 -2.65
CA THR A 45 -8.66 1.26 -3.36
C THR A 45 -9.04 1.26 -4.84
N PRO A 46 -8.05 1.28 -5.76
CA PRO A 46 -8.30 1.24 -7.19
C PRO A 46 -9.18 0.05 -7.60
N PRO A 47 -10.07 0.22 -8.59
CA PRO A 47 -10.77 -0.92 -9.15
C PRO A 47 -9.81 -1.85 -9.90
N GLY A 48 -10.13 -3.14 -9.92
CA GLY A 48 -9.34 -4.15 -10.60
C GLY A 48 -9.41 -5.52 -9.94
N ASP A 49 -8.60 -6.44 -10.43
CA ASP A 49 -8.52 -7.81 -9.92
C ASP A 49 -7.45 -7.94 -8.83
N TYR A 50 -7.86 -8.57 -7.73
CA TYR A 50 -7.07 -8.81 -6.53
C TYR A 50 -7.23 -10.26 -6.09
N PHE A 51 -6.44 -10.66 -5.10
CA PHE A 51 -6.54 -11.95 -4.45
C PHE A 51 -6.73 -11.75 -2.94
N LEU A 52 -7.73 -12.42 -2.38
CA LEU A 52 -7.82 -12.68 -0.96
C LEU A 52 -6.99 -13.92 -0.65
N THR A 53 -5.89 -13.77 0.07
CA THR A 53 -4.98 -14.86 0.43
C THR A 53 -5.09 -15.22 1.90
N THR A 54 -4.92 -16.50 2.20
CA THR A 54 -4.81 -17.01 3.57
C THR A 54 -3.75 -18.10 3.64
N GLY A 55 -2.98 -18.10 4.72
CA GLY A 55 -1.92 -19.07 4.96
C GLY A 55 -1.65 -19.19 6.46
N LEU A 56 -0.97 -20.27 6.83
CA LEU A 56 -0.53 -20.51 8.19
C LEU A 56 0.99 -20.36 8.27
N TYR A 57 1.48 -20.05 9.46
CA TYR A 57 2.90 -20.01 9.76
C TYR A 57 3.17 -20.75 11.07
N ASP A 58 4.40 -21.24 11.21
CA ASP A 58 4.92 -21.74 12.47
C ASP A 58 5.21 -20.53 13.39
N PRO A 59 4.55 -20.41 14.56
CA PRO A 59 4.70 -19.23 15.41
C PRO A 59 6.06 -19.14 16.11
N ALA A 60 6.84 -20.22 16.18
CA ALA A 60 8.19 -20.22 16.76
C ALA A 60 9.24 -19.73 15.76
N THR A 61 9.08 -20.07 14.48
CA THR A 61 10.06 -19.75 13.42
C THR A 61 9.60 -18.65 12.47
N TRP A 62 8.33 -18.28 12.52
CA TRP A 62 7.64 -17.39 11.56
C TRP A 62 7.68 -17.88 10.11
N GLN A 63 8.05 -19.14 9.89
CA GLN A 63 8.08 -19.72 8.56
C GLN A 63 6.67 -20.08 8.10
N ARG A 64 6.32 -19.73 6.86
CA ARG A 64 5.03 -20.11 6.26
C ARG A 64 4.97 -21.62 6.03
N LEU A 65 3.81 -22.20 6.32
CA LEU A 65 3.53 -23.61 6.11
C LEU A 65 3.05 -23.84 4.67
N PRO A 66 3.54 -24.88 3.98
CA PRO A 66 3.12 -25.17 2.61
C PRO A 66 1.67 -25.65 2.56
N VAL A 67 0.98 -25.34 1.46
CA VAL A 67 -0.33 -25.90 1.14
C VAL A 67 -0.12 -27.25 0.44
N LEU A 68 -0.49 -28.35 1.11
CA LEU A 68 -0.19 -29.71 0.63
C LEU A 68 -1.21 -30.24 -0.39
N THR A 69 -2.48 -29.84 -0.29
CA THR A 69 -3.58 -30.31 -1.14
C THR A 69 -4.68 -29.26 -1.24
N GLY A 70 -5.16 -28.98 -2.45
CA GLY A 70 -6.21 -27.99 -2.69
C GLY A 70 -5.66 -26.57 -2.60
N GLY A 71 -5.54 -25.89 -3.73
CA GLY A 71 -4.91 -24.58 -3.81
C GLY A 71 -4.11 -24.39 -5.08
N ASP A 72 -4.73 -24.61 -6.25
CA ASP A 72 -4.19 -24.12 -7.53
C ASP A 72 -4.26 -22.59 -7.60
N SER A 73 -3.71 -21.92 -6.58
CA SER A 73 -3.53 -20.48 -6.49
C SER A 73 -2.29 -20.03 -7.24
N GLY A 74 -1.37 -20.95 -7.56
CA GLY A 74 -0.02 -20.63 -8.06
C GLY A 74 0.98 -20.24 -6.98
N TRP A 75 0.58 -20.27 -5.69
CA TRP A 75 1.43 -19.94 -4.54
C TRP A 75 1.63 -21.18 -3.66
N PRO A 76 2.85 -21.47 -3.18
CA PRO A 76 3.15 -22.73 -2.50
C PRO A 76 2.62 -22.81 -1.06
N ASP A 77 2.32 -21.68 -0.44
CA ASP A 77 2.10 -21.53 1.01
C ASP A 77 0.87 -20.70 1.39
N VAL A 78 0.04 -20.35 0.39
CA VAL A 78 -1.24 -19.67 0.59
C VAL A 78 -2.33 -20.20 -0.33
N ILE A 79 -3.56 -20.21 0.19
CA ILE A 79 -4.76 -20.31 -0.62
C ILE A 79 -5.10 -18.89 -1.09
N ALA A 80 -5.28 -18.70 -2.40
CA ALA A 80 -5.68 -17.42 -2.99
C ALA A 80 -7.06 -17.56 -3.64
N ILE A 81 -7.94 -16.60 -3.35
CA ILE A 81 -9.28 -16.50 -3.93
C ILE A 81 -9.32 -15.21 -4.74
N PRO A 82 -9.56 -15.25 -6.06
CA PRO A 82 -9.68 -14.04 -6.86
C PRO A 82 -10.90 -13.24 -6.41
N VAL A 83 -10.72 -11.93 -6.29
CA VAL A 83 -11.78 -10.97 -5.98
C VAL A 83 -11.62 -9.75 -6.89
N THR A 84 -12.72 -9.21 -7.39
CA THR A 84 -12.71 -7.97 -8.16
C THR A 84 -13.15 -6.83 -7.26
N VAL A 85 -12.34 -5.78 -7.18
CA VAL A 85 -12.73 -4.51 -6.57
C VAL A 85 -13.36 -3.67 -7.67
N GLU A 86 -14.63 -3.32 -7.50
CA GLU A 86 -15.35 -2.47 -8.44
C GLU A 86 -15.16 -0.99 -8.10
N GLN A 87 -15.39 -0.12 -9.08
CA GLN A 87 -15.38 1.32 -8.85
C GLN A 87 -16.49 1.68 -7.84
N PRO A 88 -16.21 2.51 -6.82
CA PRO A 88 -17.19 2.75 -5.77
C PRO A 88 -18.36 3.58 -6.30
N ALA A 89 -19.60 3.16 -5.98
CA ALA A 89 -20.82 3.89 -6.34
C ALA A 89 -20.89 5.31 -5.75
N ARG A 90 -20.17 5.55 -4.64
CA ARG A 90 -19.94 6.87 -4.05
C ARG A 90 -18.45 7.00 -3.74
N GLN A 91 -17.87 8.13 -4.12
CA GLN A 91 -16.51 8.47 -3.75
C GLN A 91 -16.36 8.56 -2.22
N PRO A 92 -15.25 8.05 -1.65
CA PRO A 92 -15.00 8.15 -0.23
C PRO A 92 -14.87 9.62 0.21
N THR A 93 -15.35 9.94 1.39
CA THR A 93 -15.18 11.25 2.01
C THR A 93 -13.77 11.36 2.60
N LEU A 94 -13.27 12.59 2.77
CA LEU A 94 -11.92 12.80 3.34
C LEU A 94 -11.72 12.15 4.71
N PRO A 95 -12.70 12.17 5.65
CA PRO A 95 -12.56 11.44 6.91
C PRO A 95 -12.44 9.92 6.73
N GLU A 96 -13.10 9.32 5.73
CA GLU A 96 -13.02 7.88 5.46
C GLU A 96 -11.63 7.45 4.94
N LEU A 97 -10.86 8.37 4.36
CA LEU A 97 -9.51 8.10 3.87
C LEU A 97 -8.47 7.94 4.99
N ASN A 98 -8.77 8.42 6.21
CA ASN A 98 -7.89 8.33 7.38
C ASN A 98 -6.46 8.86 7.08
N ILE A 99 -6.39 10.06 6.52
CA ILE A 99 -5.13 10.70 6.13
C ILE A 99 -4.36 11.16 7.39
N VAL A 100 -3.14 10.65 7.58
CA VAL A 100 -2.30 10.97 8.74
C VAL A 100 -1.53 12.27 8.54
N TRP A 101 -1.04 12.50 7.32
CA TRP A 101 -0.33 13.72 6.93
C TRP A 101 -1.13 14.46 5.86
N PRO A 102 -2.13 15.26 6.26
CA PRO A 102 -2.95 16.00 5.32
C PRO A 102 -2.12 17.04 4.59
N GLN A 103 -2.30 17.08 3.27
CA GLN A 103 -1.77 18.13 2.39
C GLN A 103 -2.90 18.53 1.45
N SER A 104 -2.88 19.75 0.93
CA SER A 104 -3.89 20.16 -0.05
C SER A 104 -3.18 20.91 -1.15
N VAL A 105 -2.83 20.18 -2.20
CA VAL A 105 -2.02 20.67 -3.29
C VAL A 105 -2.66 20.28 -4.61
N ASP A 106 -2.98 21.29 -5.40
CA ASP A 106 -3.31 21.11 -6.81
C ASP A 106 -2.02 20.90 -7.61
N PHE A 107 -1.96 19.79 -8.31
CA PHE A 107 -0.95 19.52 -9.32
C PHE A 107 -1.62 19.75 -10.66
N ASN A 108 -1.22 20.84 -11.34
CA ASN A 108 -1.84 21.30 -12.57
C ASN A 108 -3.39 21.36 -12.46
N ASP A 109 -4.12 21.19 -13.57
CA ASP A 109 -5.58 21.18 -13.57
C ASP A 109 -6.16 19.76 -13.45
N ASP A 110 -5.32 18.71 -13.48
CA ASP A 110 -5.73 17.30 -13.51
C ASP A 110 -5.88 16.69 -12.13
N LEU A 111 -4.95 16.94 -11.21
CA LEU A 111 -4.83 16.15 -9.97
C LEU A 111 -4.80 17.03 -8.72
N HIS A 112 -5.44 16.56 -7.67
CA HIS A 112 -5.34 17.12 -6.32
C HIS A 112 -4.78 16.06 -5.36
N LEU A 113 -3.80 16.42 -4.54
CA LEU A 113 -3.29 15.58 -3.47
C LEU A 113 -3.89 16.03 -2.14
N PHE A 114 -4.58 15.12 -1.46
CA PHE A 114 -5.11 15.32 -0.09
C PHE A 114 -4.10 14.97 1.02
N GLY A 115 -2.98 14.37 0.65
CA GLY A 115 -1.89 14.04 1.58
C GLY A 115 -1.56 12.56 1.55
N ALA A 116 -0.98 12.11 2.66
CA ALA A 116 -0.41 10.77 2.75
C ALA A 116 -0.65 10.11 4.11
N THR A 117 -0.61 8.78 4.11
CA THR A 117 -0.59 7.96 5.32
C THR A 117 0.54 6.95 5.19
N PRO A 118 1.63 7.05 5.97
CA PRO A 118 2.60 5.98 6.03
C PRO A 118 2.01 4.80 6.84
N GLU A 119 2.51 3.58 6.59
CA GLU A 119 2.14 2.43 7.43
C GLU A 119 2.65 2.61 8.88
N ARG A 120 3.82 3.23 9.04
CA ARG A 120 4.49 3.53 10.30
C ARG A 120 5.10 4.91 10.23
N ASP A 121 5.23 5.59 11.37
CA ASP A 121 5.94 6.88 11.49
C ASP A 121 7.47 6.71 11.63
N THR A 122 7.95 5.47 11.59
CA THR A 122 9.37 5.10 11.69
C THR A 122 9.88 4.44 10.41
N ILE A 123 11.16 4.67 10.11
CA ILE A 123 11.87 4.04 9.01
C ILE A 123 12.61 2.83 9.56
N ILE A 124 12.35 1.65 8.99
CA ILE A 124 13.03 0.41 9.34
C ILE A 124 13.97 0.04 8.20
N ARG A 125 15.23 -0.24 8.55
CA ARG A 125 16.25 -0.66 7.58
C ARG A 125 16.02 -2.10 7.14
N ASN A 126 16.45 -2.41 5.92
CA ASN A 126 16.27 -3.72 5.32
C ASN A 126 14.78 -4.13 5.26
N ASP A 127 13.91 -3.13 5.07
CA ASP A 127 12.47 -3.27 4.97
C ASP A 127 11.94 -2.23 3.96
N PHE A 128 10.65 -2.29 3.65
CA PHE A 128 9.99 -1.33 2.78
C PHE A 128 9.30 -0.23 3.57
N LEU A 129 9.57 1.01 3.21
CA LEU A 129 8.75 2.14 3.60
C LEU A 129 7.46 2.12 2.78
N ARG A 130 6.35 1.76 3.42
CA ARG A 130 5.02 1.73 2.80
C ARG A 130 4.29 3.05 3.01
N LEU A 131 3.83 3.65 1.91
CA LEU A 131 3.17 4.95 1.90
C LEU A 131 1.91 4.89 1.04
N ALA A 132 0.78 5.33 1.57
CA ALA A 132 -0.42 5.60 0.79
C ALA A 132 -0.54 7.09 0.49
N LEU A 133 -0.63 7.45 -0.78
CA LEU A 133 -0.95 8.81 -1.25
C LEU A 133 -2.44 8.86 -1.61
N PHE A 134 -3.10 9.98 -1.31
CA PHE A 134 -4.54 10.13 -1.54
C PHE A 134 -4.81 11.24 -2.53
N TRP A 135 -5.34 10.87 -3.69
CA TRP A 135 -5.53 11.76 -4.82
C TRP A 135 -7.01 11.98 -5.14
N GLU A 136 -7.33 13.10 -5.77
CA GLU A 136 -8.54 13.30 -6.56
C GLU A 136 -8.17 13.68 -8.00
N ALA A 137 -8.78 13.02 -8.98
CA ALA A 137 -8.75 13.49 -10.36
C ALA A 137 -9.76 14.64 -10.51
N LYS A 138 -9.30 15.88 -10.67
CA LYS A 138 -10.16 17.05 -10.89
C LYS A 138 -10.87 16.98 -12.25
N GLN A 139 -10.16 16.45 -13.25
CA GLN A 139 -10.68 16.10 -14.57
C GLN A 139 -10.11 14.76 -15.00
N ASN A 140 -10.56 14.21 -16.13
CA ASN A 140 -10.03 12.97 -16.69
C ASN A 140 -8.58 13.23 -17.19
N PRO A 141 -7.54 12.72 -16.52
CA PRO A 141 -6.17 13.01 -16.92
C PRO A 141 -5.89 12.45 -18.31
N GLN A 142 -5.17 13.21 -19.14
CA GLN A 142 -4.85 12.80 -20.52
C GLN A 142 -3.50 12.12 -20.65
N VAL A 143 -2.70 12.09 -19.58
CA VAL A 143 -1.37 11.50 -19.53
C VAL A 143 -1.22 10.61 -18.31
N ASN A 144 -0.23 9.70 -18.35
CA ASN A 144 0.12 8.88 -17.21
C ASN A 144 1.22 9.55 -16.39
N TYR A 145 0.82 10.20 -15.30
CA TYR A 145 1.76 10.68 -14.29
C TYR A 145 2.38 9.54 -13.49
N SER A 146 3.62 9.76 -13.05
CA SER A 146 4.30 9.00 -12.01
C SER A 146 4.58 9.89 -10.80
N ILE A 147 4.99 9.31 -9.68
CA ILE A 147 5.42 10.06 -8.49
C ILE A 147 6.88 9.76 -8.19
N ALA A 148 7.58 10.76 -7.66
CA ALA A 148 8.88 10.60 -7.02
C ALA A 148 8.74 10.92 -5.54
N VAL A 149 9.38 10.12 -4.69
CA VAL A 149 9.47 10.32 -3.25
C VAL A 149 10.92 10.43 -2.85
N ARG A 150 11.23 11.37 -1.96
CA ARG A 150 12.56 11.48 -1.36
C ARG A 150 12.52 11.68 0.13
N LEU A 151 13.58 11.23 0.79
CA LEU A 151 13.86 11.46 2.20
C LEU A 151 15.02 12.45 2.32
N LEU A 152 14.77 13.60 2.95
CA LEU A 152 15.77 14.62 3.22
C LEU A 152 16.19 14.59 4.68
N ASP A 153 17.49 14.61 4.96
CA ASP A 153 18.00 14.79 6.33
C ASP A 153 17.80 16.24 6.85
N GLU A 154 18.26 16.50 8.07
CA GLU A 154 18.16 17.83 8.69
C GLU A 154 19.01 18.91 7.99
N GLN A 155 19.99 18.50 7.18
CA GLN A 155 20.83 19.37 6.36
C GLN A 155 20.27 19.57 4.95
N ASN A 156 19.08 19.02 4.65
CA ASN A 156 18.44 18.99 3.33
C ASN A 156 19.20 18.17 2.28
N THR A 157 20.02 17.21 2.70
CA THR A 157 20.65 16.24 1.81
C THR A 157 19.67 15.11 1.51
N THR A 158 19.56 14.71 0.25
CA THR A 158 18.78 13.54 -0.14
C THR A 158 19.46 12.27 0.36
N GLY A 159 18.83 11.60 1.32
CA GLY A 159 19.27 10.28 1.79
C GLY A 159 18.80 9.15 0.87
N LEU A 160 17.59 9.28 0.31
CA LEU A 160 16.99 8.33 -0.62
C LEU A 160 16.03 9.05 -1.55
N GLU A 161 15.99 8.64 -2.82
CA GLU A 161 14.97 9.05 -3.78
C GLU A 161 14.58 7.84 -4.64
N GLN A 162 13.28 7.63 -4.81
CA GLN A 162 12.72 6.56 -5.62
C GLN A 162 11.46 7.07 -6.33
N SER A 163 11.10 6.47 -7.46
CA SER A 163 9.90 6.81 -8.21
C SER A 163 9.08 5.58 -8.56
N GLY A 164 7.80 5.80 -8.84
CA GLY A 164 6.86 4.74 -9.18
C GLY A 164 5.61 5.28 -9.86
N ALA A 165 4.97 4.45 -10.69
CA ALA A 165 3.67 4.74 -11.24
C ALA A 165 2.58 4.49 -10.19
N PRO A 166 1.49 5.27 -10.16
CA PRO A 166 0.39 5.03 -9.24
C PRO A 166 -0.15 3.61 -9.34
N SER A 167 -0.46 3.01 -8.20
CA SER A 167 -0.95 1.64 -8.06
C SER A 167 -0.05 0.62 -8.78
N HIS A 168 1.26 0.85 -8.77
CA HIS A 168 2.27 0.04 -9.46
C HIS A 168 1.99 -0.11 -10.97
N GLY A 169 1.41 0.93 -11.59
CA GLY A 169 1.08 0.96 -13.02
C GLY A 169 -0.19 0.21 -13.41
N ARG A 170 -0.89 -0.46 -12.47
CA ARG A 170 -2.13 -1.19 -12.76
C ARG A 170 -3.36 -0.30 -12.92
N TYR A 171 -3.36 0.83 -12.24
CA TYR A 171 -4.42 1.82 -12.34
C TYR A 171 -3.82 3.19 -12.65
N PRO A 172 -3.29 3.35 -13.88
CA PRO A 172 -2.59 4.56 -14.27
C PRO A 172 -3.55 5.75 -14.33
N THR A 173 -3.02 6.97 -14.15
CA THR A 173 -3.82 8.19 -13.97
C THR A 173 -4.77 8.50 -15.13
N ARG A 174 -4.46 8.09 -16.37
CA ARG A 174 -5.40 8.21 -17.51
C ARG A 174 -6.72 7.43 -17.35
N HIS A 175 -6.77 6.46 -16.44
CA HIS A 175 -8.00 5.71 -16.15
C HIS A 175 -8.86 6.40 -15.08
N TRP A 176 -8.31 7.40 -14.38
CA TRP A 176 -9.04 8.08 -13.33
C TRP A 176 -10.11 8.98 -13.93
N SER A 177 -11.32 8.85 -13.42
CA SER A 177 -12.47 9.67 -13.83
C SER A 177 -12.50 10.99 -13.06
N SER A 178 -13.04 12.06 -13.65
CA SER A 178 -13.26 13.32 -12.93
C SER A 178 -14.05 13.09 -11.62
N GLY A 179 -13.57 13.67 -10.53
CA GLY A 179 -14.05 13.51 -9.16
C GLY A 179 -13.61 12.21 -8.47
N GLU A 180 -12.88 11.32 -9.15
CA GLU A 180 -12.47 10.05 -8.57
C GLU A 180 -11.38 10.23 -7.52
N ARG A 181 -11.56 9.60 -6.35
CA ARG A 181 -10.59 9.60 -5.27
C ARG A 181 -9.88 8.28 -5.16
N VAL A 182 -8.56 8.32 -5.34
CA VAL A 182 -7.72 7.13 -5.45
C VAL A 182 -6.72 7.07 -4.30
N ARG A 183 -6.66 5.91 -3.65
CA ARG A 183 -5.63 5.52 -2.70
C ARG A 183 -4.50 4.83 -3.47
N ASP A 184 -3.39 5.53 -3.57
CA ASP A 184 -2.21 5.12 -4.30
C ASP A 184 -1.14 4.59 -3.32
N ASN A 185 -1.03 3.26 -3.22
CA ASN A 185 -0.08 2.60 -2.32
C ASN A 185 1.27 2.40 -3.01
N HIS A 186 2.34 2.78 -2.32
CA HIS A 186 3.74 2.60 -2.73
C HIS A 186 4.54 1.86 -1.65
N ALA A 187 5.58 1.14 -2.07
CA ALA A 187 6.56 0.51 -1.20
C ALA A 187 7.98 0.83 -1.70
N PHE A 188 8.76 1.55 -0.90
CA PHE A 188 10.12 1.98 -1.24
C PHE A 188 11.14 1.21 -0.41
N TRP A 189 12.12 0.58 -1.06
CA TRP A 189 13.13 -0.21 -0.36
C TRP A 189 14.07 0.68 0.46
N ILE A 190 14.25 0.36 1.75
CA ILE A 190 15.22 1.02 2.63
C ILE A 190 16.41 0.09 2.86
N PRO A 191 17.64 0.46 2.44
CA PRO A 191 18.80 -0.41 2.57
C PRO A 191 19.28 -0.53 4.02
N ALA A 192 20.06 -1.58 4.30
CA ALA A 192 20.56 -1.90 5.63
C ALA A 192 21.51 -0.84 6.23
N ASP A 193 22.12 -0.02 5.37
CA ASP A 193 23.07 1.05 5.71
C ASP A 193 22.42 2.45 5.68
N PHE A 194 21.09 2.55 5.52
CA PHE A 194 20.40 3.83 5.55
C PHE A 194 20.66 4.57 6.88
N PRO A 195 21.13 5.84 6.89
CA PRO A 195 21.60 6.43 8.14
C PRO A 195 20.50 6.61 9.20
N VAL A 196 20.91 6.50 10.46
CA VAL A 196 20.03 6.84 11.60
C VAL A 196 19.84 8.35 11.62
N GLY A 197 18.60 8.80 11.80
CA GLY A 197 18.31 10.22 11.85
C GLY A 197 16.84 10.53 11.68
N ARG A 198 16.55 11.83 11.66
CA ARG A 198 15.24 12.37 11.34
C ARG A 198 15.22 12.80 9.88
N TYR A 199 14.17 12.41 9.17
CA TYR A 199 13.99 12.67 7.76
C TYR A 199 12.67 13.38 7.48
N ARG A 200 12.68 14.31 6.52
CA ARG A 200 11.48 14.86 5.90
C ARG A 200 11.17 14.07 4.64
N LEU A 201 9.94 13.60 4.52
CA LEU A 201 9.46 12.91 3.33
C LEU A 201 8.81 13.93 2.40
N GLN A 202 9.28 13.98 1.16
CA GLN A 202 8.72 14.82 0.12
C GLN A 202 8.23 14.01 -1.08
N VAL A 203 7.23 14.53 -1.78
CA VAL A 203 6.71 13.96 -3.02
C VAL A 203 6.74 14.98 -4.16
N GLN A 204 6.91 14.50 -5.38
CA GLN A 204 6.82 15.28 -6.61
C GLN A 204 6.07 14.49 -7.68
N LEU A 205 5.31 15.19 -8.51
CA LEU A 205 4.67 14.59 -9.68
C LEU A 205 5.64 14.61 -10.85
N LEU A 206 5.72 13.49 -11.57
CA LEU A 206 6.47 13.34 -12.81
C LEU A 206 5.51 13.16 -13.98
N ASP A 207 5.80 13.77 -15.12
CA ASP A 207 5.06 13.56 -16.36
C ASP A 207 5.30 12.17 -16.98
N GLU A 208 4.68 11.90 -18.13
CA GLU A 208 4.74 10.60 -18.81
C GLU A 208 6.15 10.24 -19.33
N VAL A 209 7.05 11.21 -19.46
CA VAL A 209 8.46 11.00 -19.84
C VAL A 209 9.41 11.03 -18.63
N GLY A 210 8.86 11.11 -17.41
CA GLY A 210 9.61 11.08 -16.16
C GLY A 210 10.24 12.42 -15.77
N GLN A 211 9.83 13.54 -16.37
CA GLN A 211 10.30 14.86 -16.00
C GLN A 211 9.45 15.46 -14.87
N PRO A 212 10.03 16.30 -14.00
CA PRO A 212 9.29 17.02 -12.98
C PRO A 212 8.11 17.83 -13.54
N ALA A 213 6.89 17.45 -13.15
CA ALA A 213 5.65 18.16 -13.46
C ALA A 213 5.19 19.09 -12.31
N SER A 214 5.91 19.09 -11.20
CA SER A 214 5.64 19.92 -10.03
C SER A 214 6.91 20.28 -9.27
N GLN A 215 6.80 21.18 -8.28
CA GLN A 215 7.79 21.28 -7.22
C GLN A 215 7.68 20.10 -6.23
N TRP A 216 8.69 19.92 -5.38
CA TRP A 216 8.62 19.00 -4.25
C TRP A 216 7.68 19.53 -3.18
N ILE A 217 6.85 18.65 -2.63
CA ILE A 217 5.88 18.93 -1.57
C ILE A 217 6.28 18.16 -0.32
N ASP A 218 6.42 18.87 0.80
CA ASP A 218 6.61 18.25 2.11
C ASP A 218 5.34 17.51 2.55
N LEU A 219 5.46 16.23 2.87
CA LEU A 219 4.36 15.42 3.39
C LEU A 219 4.40 15.34 4.91
N GLY A 220 5.53 14.92 5.47
CA GLY A 220 5.68 14.68 6.90
C GLY A 220 7.12 14.37 7.30
N THR A 221 7.32 14.00 8.57
CA THR A 221 8.64 13.62 9.08
C THR A 221 8.62 12.23 9.67
N MET A 222 9.73 11.51 9.54
CA MET A 222 9.93 10.16 10.06
C MET A 222 11.30 10.05 10.73
N THR A 223 11.49 9.03 11.55
CA THR A 223 12.80 8.73 12.16
C THR A 223 13.23 7.32 11.86
N THR A 224 14.49 7.15 11.46
CA THR A 224 15.11 5.83 11.38
C THR A 224 15.39 5.32 12.78
N VAL A 225 14.92 4.12 13.10
CA VAL A 225 15.19 3.47 14.40
C VAL A 225 16.57 2.80 14.40
N GLU A 226 17.16 2.66 15.59
CA GLU A 226 18.43 1.93 15.78
C GLU A 226 18.28 0.43 15.52
#